data_AF-A0A317G1F9-F1
#
_entry.id   AF-A0A317G1F9-F1
#
_cell.length_a   1.000
_cell.length_b   1.000
_cell.length_c   1.000
_cell.angle_alpha   90.00
_cell.angle_beta   90.00
_cell.angle_gamma   90.00
#
_symmetry.space_group_name_H-M   'P 1'
#
loop_
_entity.id
_entity.type
_entity.pdbx_description
1 polymer ?
#
loop_
_entity_poly.entity_id
_entity_poly.type
_entity_poly.pdbx_seq_one_letter_code
_entity_poly.pdbx_strand_id
1 'polypeptide(L)'
;MKINELKDFLEKEGLTKIYFNGSTKFYVFGDFIYDNGQWKNIPDVFGIYKDKNTDEYYFFITDSERGLRCYAKRTSSEDEACEYLIDMARRVSYAGSRNKGT
;
A
#
# COMPACT_ATOMS: atom_id res chain seq x y z
N MET A 1 -11.23 -4.43 10.24
CA MET A 1 -10.06 -3.70 10.80
C MET A 1 -10.13 -2.28 10.26
N LYS A 2 -9.85 -1.28 11.10
CA LYS A 2 -9.84 0.11 10.66
C LYS A 2 -8.46 0.55 10.15
N ILE A 3 -8.41 1.51 9.23
CA ILE A 3 -7.15 2.01 8.63
C ILE A 3 -6.21 2.59 9.69
N ASN A 4 -6.76 3.21 10.74
CA ASN A 4 -5.96 3.71 11.86
C ASN A 4 -5.28 2.60 12.67
N GLU A 5 -5.86 1.41 12.73
CA GLU A 5 -5.29 0.21 13.39
C GLU A 5 -4.33 -0.56 12.47
N LEU A 6 -4.44 -0.35 11.16
CA LEU A 6 -3.69 -1.09 10.15
C LEU A 6 -2.18 -0.88 10.31
N LYS A 7 -1.74 0.35 10.61
CA LYS A 7 -0.30 0.63 10.78
C LYS A 7 0.30 -0.23 11.90
N ASP A 8 -0.35 -0.24 13.06
CA ASP A 8 0.12 -0.98 14.23
C ASP A 8 0.15 -2.49 13.95
N PHE A 9 -0.86 -3.00 13.23
CA PHE A 9 -0.88 -4.38 12.77
C PHE A 9 0.29 -4.70 11.83
N LEU A 10 0.55 -3.85 10.82
CA LEU A 10 1.64 -4.04 9.88
C LEU A 10 3.01 -3.97 10.58
N GLU A 11 3.18 -3.08 11.55
CA GLU A 11 4.41 -2.99 12.35
C GLU A 11 4.64 -4.26 13.16
N LYS A 12 3.60 -4.74 13.85
CA LYS A 12 3.66 -5.98 14.64
C LYS A 12 4.01 -7.21 13.80
N GLU A 13 3.49 -7.27 12.57
CA GLU A 13 3.72 -8.38 11.64
C GLU A 13 4.98 -8.21 10.77
N GLY A 14 5.69 -7.07 10.87
CA GLY A 14 6.86 -6.77 10.03
C GLY A 14 6.53 -6.54 8.55
N LEU A 15 5.32 -6.06 8.26
CA LEU A 15 4.76 -5.84 6.92
C LEU A 15 4.74 -4.37 6.47
N THR A 16 5.40 -3.46 7.20
CA THR A 16 5.53 -2.05 6.80
C THR A 16 6.42 -1.82 5.59
N LYS A 17 7.13 -2.87 5.14
CA LYS A 17 7.99 -2.88 3.98
C LYS A 17 7.66 -4.09 3.11
N ILE A 18 7.52 -3.87 1.81
CA ILE A 18 7.26 -4.93 0.83
C ILE A 18 8.24 -4.86 -0.34
N TYR A 19 8.42 -5.97 -1.06
CA TYR A 19 9.22 -6.00 -2.30
C TYR A 19 8.30 -6.20 -3.50
N PHE A 20 8.20 -5.18 -4.35
CA PHE A 20 7.28 -5.17 -5.49
C PHE A 20 8.01 -4.69 -6.75
N ASN A 21 7.91 -5.46 -7.84
CA ASN A 21 8.53 -5.15 -9.13
C ASN A 21 9.99 -4.68 -9.02
N GLY A 22 10.83 -5.42 -8.30
CA GLY A 22 12.27 -5.13 -8.23
C GLY A 22 12.65 -4.01 -7.25
N SER A 23 11.69 -3.43 -6.52
CA SER A 23 11.93 -2.30 -5.61
C SER A 23 11.28 -2.52 -4.26
N THR A 24 11.90 -1.93 -3.23
CA THR A 24 11.31 -1.86 -1.89
C THR A 24 10.23 -0.79 -1.86
N LYS A 25 9.07 -1.10 -1.30
CA LYS A 25 8.01 -0.12 -1.03
C LYS A 25 7.75 0.00 0.47
N PHE A 26 7.43 1.19 0.93
CA PHE A 26 7.15 1.49 2.34
C PHE A 26 5.69 1.89 2.55
N TYR A 27 5.11 1.41 3.65
CA TYR A 27 3.75 1.76 4.00
C TYR A 27 3.64 3.23 4.37
N VAL A 28 2.63 3.92 3.84
CA VAL A 28 2.23 5.27 4.25
C VAL A 28 0.72 5.36 4.41
N PHE A 29 0.27 6.29 5.25
CA PHE A 29 -1.15 6.65 5.31
C PHE A 29 -1.58 7.29 3.98
N GLY A 30 -2.79 6.95 3.51
CA GLY A 30 -3.32 7.47 2.25
C GLY A 30 -3.34 8.99 2.16
N ASP A 31 -3.71 9.66 3.25
CA ASP A 31 -3.76 11.13 3.31
C ASP A 31 -2.38 11.79 3.09
N PHE A 32 -1.29 11.03 3.28
CA PHE A 32 0.04 11.53 2.98
C PHE A 32 0.26 11.70 1.47
N ILE A 33 -0.27 10.78 0.66
CA ILE A 33 -0.10 10.74 -0.79
C ILE A 33 -1.26 11.36 -1.57
N TYR A 34 -2.48 11.23 -1.07
CA TYR A 34 -3.69 11.72 -1.72
C TYR A 34 -4.46 12.58 -0.74
N ASP A 35 -4.45 13.90 -0.99
CA ASP A 35 -5.16 14.86 -0.16
C ASP A 35 -5.92 15.84 -1.04
N ASN A 36 -7.18 16.12 -0.67
CA ASN A 36 -8.07 17.05 -1.36
C ASN A 36 -8.13 16.87 -2.89
N GLY A 37 -8.20 15.61 -3.35
CA GLY A 37 -8.30 15.29 -4.78
C GLY A 37 -6.96 15.35 -5.53
N GLN A 38 -5.86 15.68 -4.85
CA GLN A 38 -4.54 15.81 -5.44
C GLN A 38 -3.64 14.64 -5.05
N TRP A 39 -2.97 14.07 -6.05
CA TRP A 39 -1.96 13.04 -5.88
C TRP A 39 -0.58 13.67 -5.76
N LYS A 40 0.17 13.32 -4.71
CA LYS A 40 1.58 13.68 -4.55
C LYS A 40 2.47 12.62 -5.17
N ASN A 41 3.52 13.05 -5.87
CA ASN A 41 4.48 12.18 -6.53
C ASN A 41 5.50 11.64 -5.52
N ILE A 42 5.11 10.61 -4.77
CA ILE A 42 5.95 9.98 -3.76
C ILE A 42 6.35 8.59 -4.26
N PRO A 43 7.63 8.37 -4.62
CA PRO A 43 8.08 7.06 -5.07
C PRO A 43 8.18 6.06 -3.93
N ASP A 44 8.17 4.78 -4.29
CA ASP A 44 8.45 3.67 -3.37
C ASP A 44 7.54 3.56 -2.15
N VAL A 45 6.26 3.87 -2.32
CA VAL A 45 5.27 3.75 -1.24
C VAL A 45 4.05 2.93 -1.65
N PHE A 46 3.37 2.41 -0.63
CA PHE A 46 2.07 1.75 -0.78
C PHE A 46 1.17 2.11 0.40
N GLY A 47 -0.13 1.92 0.24
CA GLY A 47 -1.09 2.23 1.28
C GLY A 47 -2.52 2.14 0.80
N ILE A 48 -3.43 2.71 1.60
CA ILE A 48 -4.84 2.84 1.27
C ILE A 48 -5.21 4.31 1.39
N TYR A 49 -5.86 4.88 0.37
CA TYR A 49 -6.50 6.18 0.47
C TYR A 49 -7.99 6.06 0.19
N LYS A 50 -8.77 7.00 0.73
CA LYS A 50 -10.20 7.13 0.44
C LYS A 50 -10.43 8.28 -0.53
N ASP A 51 -11.13 8.04 -1.62
CA ASP A 51 -11.57 9.10 -2.51
C ASP A 51 -12.83 9.76 -1.93
N LYS A 52 -12.71 11.04 -1.54
CA LYS A 52 -13.81 11.80 -0.94
C LYS A 52 -14.95 12.06 -1.93
N ASN A 53 -14.71 11.98 -3.24
CA ASN A 53 -15.74 12.23 -4.25
C ASN A 53 -16.61 11.01 -4.52
N THR A 54 -16.02 9.81 -4.50
CA THR A 54 -16.72 8.56 -4.80
C THR A 54 -17.08 7.76 -3.54
N ASP A 55 -16.53 8.13 -2.38
CA ASP A 55 -16.62 7.42 -1.11
C ASP A 55 -15.93 6.04 -1.10
N GLU A 56 -14.96 5.85 -2.00
CA GLU A 56 -14.35 4.55 -2.25
C GLU A 56 -12.92 4.45 -1.73
N TYR A 57 -12.51 3.22 -1.43
CA TYR A 57 -11.18 2.94 -0.93
C TYR A 57 -10.31 2.38 -2.05
N TYR A 58 -9.06 2.80 -2.05
CA TYR A 58 -8.08 2.39 -3.03
C TYR A 58 -6.82 1.95 -2.34
N PHE A 59 -6.48 0.69 -2.52
CA PHE A 59 -5.10 0.24 -2.34
C PHE A 59 -4.26 0.79 -3.49
N PHE A 60 -3.05 1.25 -3.19
CA PHE A 60 -2.10 1.74 -4.20
C PHE A 60 -0.68 1.26 -3.95
N ILE A 61 0.11 1.21 -5.03
CA ILE A 61 1.57 1.12 -5.00
C ILE A 61 2.12 2.13 -6.01
N THR A 62 3.14 2.89 -5.62
CA THR A 62 3.81 3.83 -6.54
C THR A 62 5.02 3.27 -7.24
N ASP A 63 5.24 3.77 -8.45
CA ASP A 63 6.46 3.51 -9.20
C ASP A 63 7.67 4.21 -8.54
N SER A 64 8.87 3.67 -8.77
CA SER A 64 10.10 4.14 -8.13
C SER A 64 10.69 5.40 -8.78
N GLU A 65 10.29 5.74 -10.00
CA GLU A 65 10.92 6.83 -10.77
C GLU A 65 10.16 8.15 -10.63
N ARG A 66 8.83 8.10 -10.68
CA ARG A 66 7.92 9.24 -10.83
C ARG A 66 6.94 9.38 -9.66
N GLY A 67 6.82 8.35 -8.81
CA GLY A 67 5.88 8.38 -7.68
C GLY A 67 4.40 8.40 -8.09
N LEU A 68 4.10 8.01 -9.32
CA LEU A 68 2.75 7.81 -9.81
C LEU A 68 2.28 6.42 -9.41
N ARG A 69 0.95 6.22 -9.35
CA ARG A 69 0.41 4.88 -9.13
C ARG A 69 0.84 3.97 -10.29
N CYS A 70 1.57 2.90 -10.01
CA CYS A 70 1.78 1.81 -10.96
C CYS A 70 0.80 0.67 -10.74
N TYR A 71 0.19 0.62 -9.56
CA TYR A 71 -0.84 -0.34 -9.21
C TYR A 71 -1.91 0.34 -8.38
N ALA A 72 -3.17 0.04 -8.65
CA ALA A 72 -4.28 0.43 -7.79
C ALA A 72 -5.40 -0.60 -7.86
N LYS A 73 -6.02 -0.86 -6.71
CA LYS A 73 -7.21 -1.72 -6.59
C LYS A 73 -8.28 -0.96 -5.80
N ARG A 74 -9.43 -0.75 -6.46
CA ARG A 74 -10.64 -0.20 -5.86
C ARG A 74 -11.33 -1.27 -5.02
N THR A 75 -11.80 -0.88 -3.84
CA THR A 75 -12.61 -1.69 -2.94
C THR A 75 -13.83 -0.89 -2.47
N SER A 76 -14.87 -1.61 -2.09
CA SER A 76 -16.16 -1.05 -1.70
C SER A 76 -16.23 -0.66 -0.23
N SER A 77 -15.31 -1.17 0.58
CA SER A 77 -15.25 -0.91 2.02
C SER A 77 -13.82 -0.76 2.52
N GLU A 78 -13.70 -0.15 3.70
CA GLU A 78 -12.47 0.00 4.45
C GLU A 78 -11.86 -1.35 4.85
N ASP A 79 -12.71 -2.26 5.33
CA ASP A 79 -12.29 -3.61 5.75
C ASP A 79 -11.71 -4.40 4.56
N GLU A 80 -12.39 -4.37 3.41
CA GLU A 80 -11.92 -5.01 2.18
C GLU A 80 -10.58 -4.44 1.72
N ALA A 81 -10.38 -3.11 1.84
CA ALA A 81 -9.11 -2.47 1.50
C ALA A 81 -7.97 -2.96 2.41
N CYS A 82 -8.23 -3.04 3.72
CA CYS A 82 -7.26 -3.48 4.71
C CYS A 82 -6.88 -4.95 4.50
N GLU A 83 -7.87 -5.83 4.33
CA GLU A 83 -7.65 -7.25 4.04
C GLU A 83 -6.83 -7.45 2.77
N TYR A 84 -7.17 -6.71 1.71
CA TYR A 84 -6.45 -6.75 0.45
C TYR A 84 -4.98 -6.33 0.61
N LEU A 85 -4.71 -5.22 1.31
CA LEU A 85 -3.35 -4.75 1.56
C LEU A 85 -2.56 -5.79 2.36
N ILE A 86 -3.13 -6.37 3.41
CA ILE A 86 -2.46 -7.36 4.26
C ILE A 86 -2.12 -8.62 3.47
N ASP A 87 -3.08 -9.15 2.71
CA ASP A 87 -2.86 -10.33 1.85
C ASP A 87 -1.77 -10.05 0.80
N MET A 88 -1.83 -8.88 0.15
CA MET A 88 -0.81 -8.45 -0.80
C MET A 88 0.57 -8.36 -0.14
N ALA A 89 0.68 -7.67 1.02
CA ALA A 89 1.92 -7.49 1.75
C ALA A 89 2.53 -8.83 2.17
N ARG A 90 1.72 -9.78 2.63
CA ARG A 90 2.17 -11.14 2.95
C ARG A 90 2.72 -11.85 1.71
N ARG A 91 1.97 -11.87 0.60
CA ARG A 91 2.37 -12.56 -0.64
C ARG A 91 3.74 -12.09 -1.17
N VAL A 92 3.94 -10.79 -1.21
CA VAL A 92 5.17 -10.22 -1.78
C VAL A 92 6.36 -10.29 -0.81
N SER A 93 6.12 -10.27 0.50
CA SER A 93 7.16 -10.48 1.52
C SER A 93 7.72 -11.90 1.49
N TYR A 94 6.88 -12.91 1.22
CA TYR A 94 7.36 -14.29 1.00
C TYR A 94 8.16 -14.43 -0.30
N ALA A 95 7.81 -13.69 -1.35
CA ALA A 95 8.53 -13.74 -2.63
C ALA A 95 9.94 -13.14 -2.54
N GLY A 96 10.13 -12.05 -1.78
CA GLY A 96 11.45 -11.45 -1.56
C GLY A 96 12.43 -12.35 -0.78
N SER A 97 11.91 -13.28 0.03
CA SER A 97 12.72 -14.20 0.85
C SER A 97 13.36 -15.33 0.03
N ARG A 98 12.87 -15.62 -1.19
CA ARG A 98 13.40 -16.69 -2.06
C ARG A 98 14.64 -16.30 -2.86
N ASN A 99 15.00 -15.02 -2.94
CA ASN A 99 16.14 -14.54 -3.75
C ASN A 99 17.44 -14.33 -2.95
N LYS A 100 17.57 -14.90 -1.74
CA LYS A 100 18.82 -14.93 -0.97
C LYS A 100 19.49 -16.31 -0.94
N GLY A 101 19.43 -17.03 -2.05
CA GLY A 101 20.04 -18.35 -2.17
C GLY A 101 20.32 -18.71 -3.62
N THR A 102 21.41 -18.15 -4.15
CA THR A 102 22.35 -18.72 -5.14
C THR A 102 23.41 -17.68 -5.44
#